data_AF-A0A1H6FYU3-F1
#
_entry.id   AF-A0A1H6FYU3-F1
#
_cell.length_a   1.000
_cell.length_b   1.000
_cell.length_c   1.000
_cell.angle_alpha   90.00
_cell.angle_beta   90.00
_cell.angle_gamma   90.00
#
_symmetry.space_group_name_H-M   'P 1'
#
loop_
_entity.id
_entity.type
_entity.pdbx_description
1 polymer ?
#
loop_
_entity_poly.entity_id
_entity_poly.type
_entity_poly.pdbx_seq_one_letter_code
_entity_poly.pdbx_strand_id
1 'polypeptide(L)'
;MTVQSGDQSLPSSLRGQSTVLGIVLLIGMVAVGSTALFLVATDSISSVEQDAEHDRVESGFVELSQQMEAASSSNDIPQSMDMDVGEHGAVVMNEAGTLRIEGGDGNESDGNYVNETLDIGAIEYTGDDGTKIAYQAGGVFRETGEETQVVSAPPIEYDDDSETLSFPIIKTQNEAELTSGQVTAVHNETNPMHNVSVVENDSVTVEVTSEYYRGWENYFESQGGASTVQDVEVHDDDTGTVTAEYGFRQVSDAFKSGAVHAADDIEGNRGDDVESERSIYPPLDDEVNRYINQTKDDEEVLDPFDEEYIEDDVSKLEDGTYYTDDMSDEHLDFNLSEGNATLVIDDSIYAGTDEIITVSEYEDGNSLSIYLEGDLDIDSGKICVTDGKDCTENKEGTGSVIQTVVSSDSRIEFNQGGSPRYEGVIYAGGGKVNDEEDAEWEHSSGCEEQVCVHSNPDFYGSLVATSVYIQGGGGGLDFEYDDNLKNEELSIYPDPDMLPPQLTYLNVAEQRVDINVE
;
A
#
# COMPACT_ATOMS: atom_id res chain seq x y z
N MET A 1 -31.47 -76.00 -97.56
CA MET A 1 -30.09 -76.49 -97.48
C MET A 1 -29.47 -75.87 -96.24
N THR A 2 -28.91 -76.70 -95.37
CA THR A 2 -28.45 -76.39 -94.01
C THR A 2 -27.13 -75.61 -94.01
N VAL A 3 -26.91 -74.79 -92.96
CA VAL A 3 -25.75 -74.78 -92.03
C VAL A 3 -25.44 -73.37 -91.49
N GLN A 4 -25.25 -73.33 -90.18
CA GLN A 4 -24.83 -72.22 -89.29
C GLN A 4 -23.52 -71.52 -89.71
N SER A 5 -23.39 -70.26 -89.29
CA SER A 5 -22.17 -69.83 -88.59
C SER A 5 -22.49 -68.65 -87.68
N GLY A 6 -22.03 -68.73 -86.43
CA GLY A 6 -22.03 -67.63 -85.49
C GLY A 6 -20.59 -67.16 -85.24
N ASP A 7 -20.45 -65.85 -85.07
CA ASP A 7 -19.36 -65.08 -84.47
C ASP A 7 -19.87 -63.62 -84.48
N GLN A 8 -19.63 -62.69 -83.57
CA GLN A 8 -19.17 -62.64 -82.18
C GLN A 8 -19.34 -61.15 -81.77
N SER A 9 -19.90 -60.89 -80.58
CA SER A 9 -19.61 -59.77 -79.67
C SER A 9 -19.27 -58.36 -80.20
N LEU A 10 -20.11 -57.38 -79.83
CA LEU A 10 -19.70 -56.31 -78.90
C LEU A 10 -20.84 -56.05 -77.91
N PRO A 11 -20.65 -56.21 -76.58
CA PRO A 11 -21.65 -55.82 -75.60
C PRO A 11 -21.66 -54.30 -75.44
N SER A 12 -22.87 -53.74 -75.49
CA SER A 12 -23.23 -52.43 -75.02
C SER A 12 -23.07 -52.36 -73.50
N SER A 13 -21.92 -51.91 -72.98
CA SER A 13 -21.84 -51.48 -71.59
C SER A 13 -20.71 -50.48 -71.43
N LEU A 14 -21.02 -49.25 -70.98
CA LEU A 14 -20.12 -48.35 -70.23
C LEU A 14 -20.67 -46.93 -70.02
N ARG A 15 -21.91 -46.58 -70.41
CA ARG A 15 -22.49 -45.24 -70.13
C ARG A 15 -23.50 -45.16 -68.98
N GLY A 16 -23.82 -46.28 -68.32
CA GLY A 16 -24.77 -46.32 -67.20
C GLY A 16 -24.15 -46.35 -65.80
N GLN A 17 -22.88 -46.74 -65.65
CA GLN A 17 -22.22 -46.81 -64.32
C GLN A 17 -21.64 -45.46 -63.85
N SER A 18 -21.11 -44.63 -64.76
CA SER A 18 -20.48 -43.36 -64.37
C SER A 18 -21.46 -42.37 -63.73
N THR A 19 -22.73 -42.41 -64.14
CA THR A 19 -23.79 -41.54 -63.59
C THR A 19 -24.19 -41.95 -62.17
N VAL A 20 -24.26 -43.27 -61.92
CA VAL A 20 -24.58 -43.80 -60.58
C VAL A 20 -23.42 -43.57 -59.62
N LEU A 21 -22.18 -43.78 -60.07
CA LEU A 21 -20.99 -43.51 -59.26
C LEU A 21 -20.86 -42.02 -58.90
N GLY A 22 -21.17 -41.11 -59.84
CA GLY A 22 -21.16 -39.67 -59.61
C GLY A 22 -22.20 -39.20 -58.60
N ILE A 23 -23.41 -39.75 -58.63
CA ILE A 23 -24.47 -39.43 -57.65
C ILE A 23 -24.10 -39.96 -56.26
N VAL A 24 -23.58 -41.19 -56.16
CA VAL A 24 -23.15 -41.77 -54.88
C VAL A 24 -22.01 -40.95 -54.26
N LEU A 25 -21.02 -40.55 -55.07
CA LEU A 25 -19.93 -39.69 -54.61
C LEU A 25 -20.41 -38.30 -54.18
N LEU A 26 -21.38 -37.71 -54.89
CA LEU A 26 -21.94 -36.41 -54.53
C LEU A 26 -22.73 -36.48 -53.22
N ILE A 27 -23.56 -37.51 -53.03
CA ILE A 27 -24.29 -37.72 -51.77
C ILE A 27 -23.29 -37.97 -50.62
N GLY A 28 -22.25 -38.77 -50.85
CA GLY A 28 -21.20 -39.00 -49.86
C GLY A 28 -20.44 -37.72 -49.47
N MET A 29 -20.08 -36.89 -50.45
CA MET A 29 -19.38 -35.62 -50.22
C MET A 29 -20.26 -34.61 -49.50
N VAL A 30 -21.54 -34.50 -49.87
CA VAL A 30 -22.51 -33.62 -49.18
C VAL A 30 -22.73 -34.11 -47.75
N ALA A 31 -22.88 -35.43 -47.53
CA ALA A 31 -23.04 -35.98 -46.20
C ALA A 31 -21.83 -35.67 -45.30
N VAL A 32 -20.61 -35.90 -45.80
CA VAL A 32 -19.37 -35.61 -45.07
C VAL A 32 -19.23 -34.10 -44.81
N GLY A 33 -19.51 -33.25 -45.80
CA GLY A 33 -19.46 -31.80 -45.66
C GLY A 33 -20.46 -31.28 -44.63
N SER A 34 -21.69 -31.80 -44.62
CA SER A 34 -22.73 -31.44 -43.65
C SER A 34 -22.40 -31.91 -42.24
N THR A 35 -21.83 -33.11 -42.07
CA THR A 35 -21.37 -33.59 -40.75
C THR A 35 -20.21 -32.75 -40.21
N ALA A 36 -19.25 -32.37 -41.06
CA ALA A 36 -18.14 -31.52 -40.65
C ALA A 36 -18.60 -30.12 -40.23
N LEU A 37 -19.53 -29.52 -40.97
CA LEU A 37 -20.13 -28.23 -40.59
C LEU A 37 -20.91 -28.31 -39.29
N PHE A 38 -21.60 -29.42 -39.05
CA PHE A 38 -22.37 -29.61 -37.81
C PHE A 38 -21.48 -29.65 -36.58
N LEU A 39 -20.32 -30.32 -36.65
CA LEU A 39 -19.37 -30.41 -35.53
C LEU A 39 -18.72 -29.06 -35.19
N VAL A 40 -18.43 -28.23 -36.19
CA VAL A 40 -17.89 -26.87 -35.97
C VAL A 40 -18.98 -25.93 -35.46
N ALA A 41 -20.20 -26.06 -35.98
CA ALA A 41 -21.33 -25.24 -35.54
C ALA A 41 -21.72 -25.50 -34.09
N THR A 42 -21.57 -26.73 -33.58
CA THR A 42 -21.91 -27.03 -32.17
C THR A 42 -20.95 -26.38 -31.18
N ASP A 43 -19.65 -26.34 -31.49
CA ASP A 43 -18.64 -25.76 -30.59
C ASP A 43 -18.69 -24.23 -30.58
N SER A 44 -18.89 -23.62 -31.76
CA SER A 44 -19.02 -22.17 -31.87
C SER A 44 -20.35 -21.62 -31.38
N ILE A 45 -21.41 -22.43 -31.32
CA ILE A 45 -22.72 -21.96 -30.82
C ILE A 45 -22.78 -22.03 -29.30
N SER A 46 -22.20 -23.08 -28.69
CA SER A 46 -22.12 -23.16 -27.22
C SER A 46 -21.27 -22.05 -26.63
N SER A 47 -20.15 -21.69 -27.27
CA SER A 47 -19.32 -20.58 -26.80
C SER A 47 -20.08 -19.24 -26.85
N VAL A 48 -20.81 -18.98 -27.93
CA VAL A 48 -21.62 -17.75 -28.07
C VAL A 48 -22.80 -17.73 -27.09
N GLU A 49 -23.40 -18.88 -26.81
CA GLU A 49 -24.46 -19.00 -25.82
C GLU A 49 -23.93 -18.74 -24.39
N GLN A 50 -22.73 -19.24 -24.08
CA GLN A 50 -22.05 -19.03 -22.79
C GLN A 50 -21.61 -17.58 -22.60
N ASP A 51 -20.95 -16.97 -23.58
CA ASP A 51 -20.58 -15.54 -23.55
C ASP A 51 -21.84 -14.66 -23.34
N ALA A 52 -22.92 -14.97 -24.05
CA ALA A 52 -24.17 -14.23 -23.92
C ALA A 52 -24.88 -14.47 -22.57
N GLU A 53 -24.69 -15.62 -21.93
CA GLU A 53 -25.14 -15.86 -20.56
C GLU A 53 -24.33 -15.02 -19.57
N HIS A 54 -23.01 -15.03 -19.67
CA HIS A 54 -22.13 -14.24 -18.80
C HIS A 54 -22.44 -12.75 -18.88
N ASP A 55 -22.53 -12.17 -20.09
CA ASP A 55 -22.87 -10.76 -20.28
C ASP A 55 -24.22 -10.39 -19.65
N ARG A 56 -25.20 -11.30 -19.72
CA ARG A 56 -26.54 -11.09 -19.15
C ARG A 56 -26.52 -11.15 -17.64
N VAL A 57 -25.85 -12.15 -17.06
CA VAL A 57 -25.71 -12.29 -15.62
C VAL A 57 -24.93 -11.11 -15.05
N GLU A 58 -23.78 -10.76 -15.64
CA GLU A 58 -22.96 -9.61 -15.26
C GLU A 58 -23.79 -8.31 -15.26
N SER A 59 -24.53 -8.04 -16.33
CA SER A 59 -25.45 -6.89 -16.40
C SER A 59 -26.51 -6.91 -15.28
N GLY A 60 -27.03 -8.09 -14.95
CA GLY A 60 -28.00 -8.26 -13.85
C GLY A 60 -27.40 -7.99 -12.47
N PHE A 61 -26.13 -8.36 -12.25
CA PHE A 61 -25.39 -8.03 -11.03
C PHE A 61 -25.04 -6.53 -10.94
N VAL A 62 -24.75 -5.88 -12.07
CA VAL A 62 -24.59 -4.42 -12.10
C VAL A 62 -25.91 -3.73 -11.73
N GLU A 63 -27.04 -4.16 -12.30
CA GLU A 63 -28.35 -3.61 -11.92
C GLU A 63 -28.65 -3.88 -10.43
N LEU A 64 -28.35 -5.07 -9.93
CA LEU A 64 -28.45 -5.40 -8.50
C LEU A 64 -27.68 -4.41 -7.64
N SER A 65 -26.41 -4.12 -7.98
CA SER A 65 -25.58 -3.20 -7.20
C SER A 65 -26.20 -1.81 -7.09
N GLN A 66 -26.74 -1.29 -8.20
CA GLN A 66 -27.41 0.01 -8.25
C GLN A 66 -28.70 0.01 -7.42
N GLN A 67 -29.47 -1.09 -7.44
CA GLN A 67 -30.67 -1.20 -6.62
C GLN A 67 -30.34 -1.37 -5.13
N MET A 68 -29.26 -2.07 -4.79
CA MET A 68 -28.77 -2.20 -3.43
C MET A 68 -28.33 -0.85 -2.86
N GLU A 69 -27.62 -0.05 -3.65
CA GLU A 69 -27.21 1.31 -3.30
C GLU A 69 -28.41 2.26 -3.18
N ALA A 70 -29.38 2.17 -4.09
CA ALA A 70 -30.62 2.93 -4.02
C ALA A 70 -31.47 2.53 -2.79
N ALA A 71 -31.50 1.25 -2.43
CA ALA A 71 -32.16 0.76 -1.23
C ALA A 71 -31.44 1.25 0.02
N SER A 72 -30.11 1.14 0.09
CA SER A 72 -29.31 1.55 1.26
C SER A 72 -29.39 3.05 1.54
N SER A 73 -29.53 3.88 0.51
CA SER A 73 -29.69 5.33 0.63
C SER A 73 -31.12 5.80 0.95
N SER A 74 -32.14 4.97 0.71
CA SER A 74 -33.56 5.33 0.84
C SER A 74 -34.27 4.46 1.88
N ASN A 75 -34.35 4.95 3.13
CA ASN A 75 -34.82 4.21 4.32
C ASN A 75 -36.20 3.51 4.24
N ASP A 76 -37.01 3.72 3.21
CA ASP A 76 -38.41 3.23 3.18
C ASP A 76 -38.90 2.77 1.79
N ILE A 77 -38.03 2.69 0.78
CA ILE A 77 -38.46 2.31 -0.59
C ILE A 77 -37.79 0.99 -0.99
N PRO A 78 -38.51 -0.14 -0.93
CA PRO A 78 -38.05 -1.40 -1.50
C PRO A 78 -37.68 -1.22 -2.97
N GLN A 79 -36.52 -1.75 -3.35
CA GLN A 79 -36.09 -1.80 -4.74
C GLN A 79 -36.31 -3.22 -5.25
N SER A 80 -37.00 -3.35 -6.38
CA SER A 80 -37.26 -4.65 -6.99
C SER A 80 -36.71 -4.68 -8.40
N MET A 81 -36.13 -5.82 -8.78
CA MET A 81 -35.63 -6.07 -10.13
C MET A 81 -35.92 -7.51 -10.54
N ASP A 82 -35.98 -7.77 -11.84
CA ASP A 82 -36.03 -9.12 -12.39
C ASP A 82 -34.60 -9.55 -12.72
N MET A 83 -34.08 -10.53 -11.98
CA MET A 83 -32.74 -11.07 -12.19
C MET A 83 -32.81 -12.33 -13.05
N ASP A 84 -31.90 -12.48 -14.01
CA ASP A 84 -31.71 -13.72 -14.76
C ASP A 84 -30.34 -14.31 -14.41
N VAL A 85 -30.36 -15.40 -13.63
CA VAL A 85 -29.17 -16.14 -13.15
C VAL A 85 -29.11 -17.56 -13.71
N GLY A 86 -29.80 -17.78 -14.84
CA GLY A 86 -29.80 -19.06 -15.55
C GLY A 86 -30.35 -20.24 -14.73
N GLU A 87 -29.98 -21.46 -15.13
CA GLU A 87 -30.35 -22.70 -14.42
C GLU A 87 -29.50 -22.94 -13.16
N HIS A 88 -28.31 -22.32 -13.08
CA HIS A 88 -27.39 -22.45 -11.96
C HIS A 88 -27.83 -21.67 -10.71
N GLY A 89 -28.55 -20.56 -10.91
CA GLY A 89 -28.93 -19.69 -9.81
C GLY A 89 -27.74 -18.90 -9.25
N ALA A 90 -28.00 -18.15 -8.18
CA ALA A 90 -26.95 -17.48 -7.42
C ALA A 90 -27.12 -17.77 -5.92
N VAL A 91 -26.04 -17.71 -5.15
CA VAL A 91 -26.04 -17.98 -3.72
C VAL A 91 -25.78 -16.69 -2.97
N VAL A 92 -26.68 -16.33 -2.06
CA VAL A 92 -26.50 -15.24 -1.09
C VAL A 92 -25.82 -15.82 0.15
N MET A 93 -24.67 -15.26 0.48
CA MET A 93 -23.86 -15.54 1.65
C MET A 93 -23.86 -14.29 2.53
N ASN A 94 -24.04 -14.48 3.84
CA ASN A 94 -24.02 -13.39 4.82
C ASN A 94 -22.62 -13.15 5.41
N GLU A 95 -21.73 -14.15 5.32
CA GLU A 95 -20.35 -14.14 5.81
C GLU A 95 -19.45 -14.68 4.69
N ALA A 96 -18.92 -13.78 3.85
CA ALA A 96 -18.09 -14.10 2.68
C ALA A 96 -16.74 -13.35 2.68
N GLY A 97 -16.43 -12.68 3.78
CA GLY A 97 -15.21 -11.90 3.97
C GLY A 97 -15.32 -11.00 5.20
N THR A 98 -14.24 -10.28 5.49
CA THR A 98 -14.18 -9.29 6.56
C THR A 98 -13.62 -7.98 6.05
N LEU A 99 -14.10 -6.89 6.64
CA LEU A 99 -13.63 -5.55 6.36
C LEU A 99 -13.29 -4.88 7.70
N ARG A 100 -12.04 -4.46 7.85
CA ARG A 100 -11.56 -3.71 9.02
C ARG A 100 -11.24 -2.28 8.61
N ILE A 101 -11.67 -1.31 9.42
CA ILE A 101 -11.32 0.11 9.27
C ILE A 101 -10.69 0.57 10.58
N GLU A 102 -9.50 1.14 10.49
CA GLU A 102 -8.79 1.75 11.60
C GLU A 102 -8.36 3.17 11.25
N GLY A 103 -8.46 4.12 12.18
CA GLY A 103 -7.89 5.45 12.02
C GLY A 103 -8.19 6.39 13.19
N GLY A 104 -7.37 7.43 13.33
CA GLY A 104 -7.44 8.41 14.42
C GLY A 104 -6.38 8.17 15.52
N ASP A 105 -5.84 9.26 16.07
CA ASP A 105 -4.76 9.25 17.08
C ASP A 105 -5.28 9.29 18.54
N GLY A 106 -6.58 9.03 18.74
CA GLY A 106 -7.26 9.21 20.02
C GLY A 106 -7.50 7.92 20.81
N ASN A 107 -7.75 8.02 22.12
CA ASN A 107 -8.43 6.93 22.83
C ASN A 107 -9.89 6.86 22.35
N GLU A 108 -10.51 5.66 22.32
CA GLU A 108 -11.95 5.45 22.01
C GLU A 108 -12.89 6.44 22.72
N SER A 109 -12.48 6.93 23.90
CA SER A 109 -13.24 7.87 24.73
C SER A 109 -13.38 9.28 24.16
N ASP A 110 -12.50 9.70 23.25
CA ASP A 110 -12.53 11.04 22.62
C ASP A 110 -13.34 11.07 21.31
N GLY A 111 -13.80 9.91 20.82
CA GLY A 111 -14.71 9.79 19.67
C GLY A 111 -14.07 10.04 18.30
N ASN A 112 -12.76 10.29 18.25
CA ASN A 112 -11.98 10.51 17.03
C ASN A 112 -11.20 9.26 16.59
N TYR A 113 -11.29 8.15 17.33
CA TYR A 113 -10.70 6.86 16.95
C TYR A 113 -11.77 5.96 16.35
N VAL A 114 -11.42 5.28 15.26
CA VAL A 114 -12.21 4.28 14.56
C VAL A 114 -11.40 3.00 14.57
N ASN A 115 -11.97 1.90 15.06
CA ASN A 115 -11.42 0.56 14.92
C ASN A 115 -12.58 -0.42 14.90
N GLU A 116 -13.00 -0.77 13.70
CA GLU A 116 -14.24 -1.50 13.47
C GLU A 116 -13.96 -2.65 12.50
N THR A 117 -14.44 -3.85 12.86
CA THR A 117 -14.38 -5.03 11.98
C THR A 117 -15.79 -5.52 11.69
N LEU A 118 -16.09 -5.72 10.41
CA LEU A 118 -17.40 -6.10 9.91
C LEU A 118 -17.28 -7.32 9.01
N ASP A 119 -18.15 -8.31 9.21
CA ASP A 119 -18.31 -9.35 8.18
C ASP A 119 -19.05 -8.75 6.99
N ILE A 120 -18.54 -9.00 5.79
CA ILE A 120 -19.18 -8.65 4.53
C ILE A 120 -19.77 -9.90 3.90
N GLY A 121 -21.02 -9.78 3.43
CA GLY A 121 -21.68 -10.84 2.67
C GLY A 121 -21.38 -10.73 1.17
N ALA A 122 -21.76 -11.77 0.43
CA ALA A 122 -21.65 -11.79 -1.03
C ALA A 122 -22.88 -12.42 -1.67
N ILE A 123 -23.17 -12.06 -2.92
CA ILE A 123 -24.05 -12.85 -3.79
C ILE A 123 -23.19 -13.36 -4.92
N GLU A 124 -23.18 -14.66 -5.16
CA GLU A 124 -22.30 -15.29 -6.15
C GLU A 124 -23.09 -16.10 -7.16
N TYR A 125 -22.83 -15.88 -8.45
CA TYR A 125 -23.16 -16.80 -9.52
C TYR A 125 -21.89 -17.53 -9.96
N THR A 126 -21.98 -18.84 -10.18
CA THR A 126 -20.90 -19.64 -10.78
C THR A 126 -21.38 -20.24 -12.10
N GLY A 127 -20.69 -19.92 -13.20
CA GLY A 127 -20.94 -20.46 -14.53
C GLY A 127 -20.36 -21.86 -14.75
N ASP A 128 -20.75 -22.50 -15.86
CA ASP A 128 -20.30 -23.86 -16.22
C ASP A 128 -18.79 -23.98 -16.46
N ASP A 129 -18.13 -22.88 -16.85
CA ASP A 129 -16.68 -22.83 -17.07
C ASP A 129 -15.88 -22.46 -15.80
N GLY A 130 -16.56 -22.23 -14.68
CA GLY A 130 -15.97 -21.82 -13.41
C GLY A 130 -15.87 -20.31 -13.22
N THR A 131 -16.29 -19.49 -14.19
CA THR A 131 -16.35 -18.04 -14.02
C THR A 131 -17.33 -17.68 -12.90
N LYS A 132 -16.89 -16.87 -11.94
CA LYS A 132 -17.76 -16.34 -10.89
C LYS A 132 -18.09 -14.87 -11.15
N ILE A 133 -19.35 -14.50 -10.93
CA ILE A 133 -19.78 -13.10 -10.85
C ILE A 133 -20.30 -12.87 -9.43
N ALA A 134 -19.72 -11.91 -8.72
CA ALA A 134 -20.02 -11.69 -7.32
C ALA A 134 -20.32 -10.23 -7.00
N TYR A 135 -21.41 -10.01 -6.28
CA TYR A 135 -21.66 -8.75 -5.60
C TYR A 135 -21.13 -8.84 -4.17
N GLN A 136 -20.27 -7.91 -3.74
CA GLN A 136 -19.74 -7.86 -2.37
C GLN A 136 -19.53 -6.40 -1.95
N ALA A 137 -20.07 -6.04 -0.78
CA ALA A 137 -19.98 -4.70 -0.18
C ALA A 137 -20.27 -3.51 -1.13
N GLY A 138 -21.16 -3.71 -2.11
CA GLY A 138 -21.52 -2.68 -3.10
C GLY A 138 -20.79 -2.80 -4.44
N GLY A 139 -19.65 -3.48 -4.49
CA GLY A 139 -18.91 -3.77 -5.72
C GLY A 139 -19.44 -5.01 -6.45
N VAL A 140 -19.13 -5.10 -7.75
CA VAL A 140 -19.35 -6.29 -8.57
C VAL A 140 -18.02 -6.73 -9.17
N PHE A 141 -17.66 -7.98 -8.93
CA PHE A 141 -16.41 -8.58 -9.36
C PHE A 141 -16.68 -9.75 -10.30
N ARG A 142 -15.81 -9.91 -11.31
CA ARG A 142 -15.75 -11.08 -12.18
C ARG A 142 -14.45 -11.82 -11.93
N GLU A 143 -14.53 -13.09 -11.59
CA GLU A 143 -13.40 -13.97 -11.33
C GLU A 143 -13.38 -15.10 -12.36
N THR A 144 -12.21 -15.43 -12.93
CA THR A 144 -12.05 -16.46 -13.98
C THR A 144 -11.02 -17.58 -13.65
N GLY A 145 -10.58 -17.66 -12.41
CA GLY A 145 -9.54 -18.52 -11.84
C GLY A 145 -8.15 -17.90 -11.85
N GLU A 146 -7.85 -17.03 -12.83
CA GLU A 146 -6.53 -16.40 -13.02
C GLU A 146 -6.53 -14.91 -12.66
N GLU A 147 -7.69 -14.25 -12.76
CA GLU A 147 -7.86 -12.80 -12.59
C GLU A 147 -9.23 -12.47 -11.99
N THR A 148 -9.25 -11.42 -11.16
CA THR A 148 -10.48 -10.78 -10.65
C THR A 148 -10.56 -9.37 -11.20
N GLN A 149 -11.65 -9.05 -11.90
CA GLN A 149 -11.88 -7.74 -12.51
C GLN A 149 -13.03 -7.02 -11.83
N VAL A 150 -12.88 -5.71 -11.61
CA VAL A 150 -13.95 -4.84 -11.12
C VAL A 150 -14.90 -4.51 -12.27
N VAL A 151 -16.12 -5.05 -12.21
CA VAL A 151 -17.20 -4.78 -13.17
C VAL A 151 -17.98 -3.54 -12.76
N SER A 152 -18.26 -3.41 -11.46
CA SER A 152 -18.85 -2.22 -10.85
C SER A 152 -18.08 -1.89 -9.58
N ALA A 153 -17.65 -0.63 -9.46
CA ALA A 153 -16.89 -0.18 -8.31
C ALA A 153 -17.75 -0.22 -7.03
N PRO A 154 -17.17 -0.60 -5.88
CA PRO A 154 -17.75 -0.31 -4.59
C PRO A 154 -18.03 1.20 -4.42
N PRO A 155 -19.05 1.59 -3.61
CA PRO A 155 -19.43 2.98 -3.39
C PRO A 155 -18.53 3.72 -2.38
N ILE A 156 -17.26 3.31 -2.25
CA ILE A 156 -16.30 4.01 -1.40
C ILE A 156 -15.78 5.20 -2.21
N GLU A 157 -15.73 6.37 -1.58
CA GLU A 157 -15.30 7.60 -2.25
C GLU A 157 -14.24 8.28 -1.40
N TYR A 158 -13.11 8.57 -2.04
CA TYR A 158 -12.07 9.41 -1.49
C TYR A 158 -11.99 10.71 -2.28
N ASP A 159 -12.43 11.81 -1.67
CA ASP A 159 -12.53 13.12 -2.29
C ASP A 159 -11.41 14.01 -1.75
N ASP A 160 -10.44 14.34 -2.60
CA ASP A 160 -9.25 15.14 -2.30
C ASP A 160 -9.58 16.63 -2.08
N ASP A 161 -10.56 17.16 -2.82
CA ASP A 161 -11.05 18.54 -2.70
C ASP A 161 -11.68 18.83 -1.33
N SER A 162 -12.34 17.83 -0.73
CA SER A 162 -13.01 17.92 0.57
C SER A 162 -12.30 17.16 1.68
N GLU A 163 -11.15 16.53 1.40
CA GLU A 163 -10.36 15.71 2.32
C GLU A 163 -11.23 14.71 3.09
N THR A 164 -12.16 14.04 2.37
CA THR A 164 -13.18 13.18 2.98
C THR A 164 -13.13 11.76 2.39
N LEU A 165 -13.03 10.78 3.29
CA LEU A 165 -13.23 9.36 2.96
C LEU A 165 -14.65 8.93 3.40
N SER A 166 -15.46 8.48 2.44
CA SER A 166 -16.82 7.99 2.67
C SER A 166 -16.92 6.50 2.37
N PHE A 167 -17.31 5.73 3.37
CA PHE A 167 -17.30 4.27 3.34
C PHE A 167 -18.70 3.70 3.69
N PRO A 168 -19.65 3.68 2.73
CA PRO A 168 -20.95 3.06 2.92
C PRO A 168 -20.88 1.55 2.65
N ILE A 169 -20.84 0.74 3.71
CA ILE A 169 -20.70 -0.72 3.62
C ILE A 169 -22.08 -1.35 3.51
N ILE A 170 -22.40 -1.93 2.35
CA ILE A 170 -23.69 -2.60 2.14
C ILE A 170 -23.57 -4.09 2.52
N LYS A 171 -24.21 -4.50 3.62
CA LYS A 171 -24.22 -5.87 4.12
C LYS A 171 -25.54 -6.60 3.82
N THR A 172 -25.44 -7.80 3.26
CA THR A 172 -26.57 -8.74 3.10
C THR A 172 -26.79 -9.52 4.40
N GLN A 173 -28.04 -9.65 4.86
CA GLN A 173 -28.33 -10.28 6.16
C GLN A 173 -28.76 -11.75 6.12
N ASN A 174 -29.31 -12.21 4.99
CA ASN A 174 -29.94 -13.54 4.90
C ASN A 174 -29.23 -14.39 3.87
N GLU A 175 -28.93 -15.64 4.22
CA GLU A 175 -28.53 -16.66 3.25
C GLU A 175 -29.73 -17.10 2.42
N ALA A 176 -29.54 -17.23 1.12
CA ALA A 176 -30.60 -17.64 0.19
C ALA A 176 -30.02 -18.22 -1.10
N GLU A 177 -30.78 -19.10 -1.75
CA GLU A 177 -30.54 -19.46 -3.14
C GLU A 177 -31.48 -18.63 -4.03
N LEU A 178 -30.91 -17.93 -5.00
CA LEU A 178 -31.63 -17.12 -5.99
C LEU A 178 -31.82 -17.95 -7.26
N THR A 179 -33.04 -17.94 -7.77
CA THR A 179 -33.36 -18.42 -9.12
C THR A 179 -33.78 -17.25 -9.99
N SER A 180 -33.72 -17.38 -11.32
CA SER A 180 -34.23 -16.33 -12.21
C SER A 180 -35.66 -15.93 -11.85
N GLY A 181 -35.90 -14.63 -11.67
CA GLY A 181 -37.15 -14.09 -11.19
C GLY A 181 -37.01 -12.76 -10.47
N GLN A 182 -38.07 -12.34 -9.78
CA GLN A 182 -38.08 -11.08 -9.06
C GLN A 182 -37.31 -11.18 -7.74
N VAL A 183 -36.33 -10.29 -7.60
CA VAL A 183 -35.55 -10.08 -6.37
C VAL A 183 -35.91 -8.71 -5.82
N THR A 184 -36.15 -8.62 -4.52
CA THR A 184 -36.44 -7.36 -3.82
C THR A 184 -35.43 -7.10 -2.72
N ALA A 185 -34.72 -5.98 -2.85
CA ALA A 185 -33.84 -5.42 -1.84
C ALA A 185 -34.65 -4.47 -0.93
N VAL A 186 -34.59 -4.71 0.38
CA VAL A 186 -35.29 -3.92 1.39
C VAL A 186 -34.29 -3.41 2.40
N HIS A 187 -34.20 -2.09 2.54
CA HIS A 187 -33.43 -1.48 3.62
C HIS A 187 -33.98 -1.93 4.97
N ASN A 188 -33.10 -2.44 5.83
CA ASN A 188 -33.46 -2.87 7.18
C ASN A 188 -32.99 -1.83 8.20
N GLU A 189 -31.68 -1.55 8.21
CA GLU A 189 -31.05 -0.73 9.22
C GLU A 189 -29.83 0.01 8.64
N THR A 190 -29.68 1.28 9.01
CA THR A 190 -28.40 2.00 8.91
C THR A 190 -27.80 2.05 10.31
N ASN A 191 -26.59 1.51 10.44
CA ASN A 191 -25.76 1.69 11.62
C ASN A 191 -24.65 2.71 11.28
N PRO A 192 -24.81 4.00 11.61
CA PRO A 192 -23.74 4.98 11.46
C PRO A 192 -22.68 4.65 12.52
N MET A 193 -21.65 3.93 12.12
CA MET A 193 -20.58 3.51 13.03
C MET A 193 -19.85 4.75 13.52
N HIS A 194 -19.42 5.58 12.56
CA HIS A 194 -18.80 6.86 12.82
C HIS A 194 -19.35 7.90 11.86
N ASN A 195 -20.07 8.87 12.41
CA ASN A 195 -20.65 9.97 11.66
C ASN A 195 -19.73 11.18 11.79
N VAL A 196 -18.87 11.39 10.78
CA VAL A 196 -17.88 12.48 10.71
C VAL A 196 -16.84 12.40 11.83
N SER A 197 -16.02 11.36 11.80
CA SER A 197 -14.77 11.34 12.59
C SER A 197 -13.79 12.35 11.97
N VAL A 198 -13.19 13.19 12.80
CA VAL A 198 -12.08 14.05 12.36
C VAL A 198 -10.79 13.28 12.54
N VAL A 199 -10.15 12.96 11.43
CA VAL A 199 -8.87 12.21 11.34
C VAL A 199 -7.79 13.08 10.69
N GLU A 200 -7.90 14.41 10.88
CA GLU A 200 -6.96 15.40 10.37
C GLU A 200 -5.54 15.06 10.81
N ASN A 201 -4.60 15.16 9.87
CA ASN A 201 -3.19 14.89 10.11
C ASN A 201 -2.92 13.45 10.56
N ASP A 202 -3.66 12.49 10.00
CA ASP A 202 -3.55 11.08 10.32
C ASP A 202 -3.81 10.22 9.08
N SER A 203 -3.59 8.91 9.20
CA SER A 203 -3.98 7.94 8.18
C SER A 203 -5.14 7.05 8.65
N VAL A 204 -5.87 6.51 7.67
CA VAL A 204 -6.95 5.54 7.85
C VAL A 204 -6.59 4.29 7.07
N THR A 205 -6.43 3.18 7.80
CA THR A 205 -6.15 1.86 7.25
C THR A 205 -7.47 1.12 7.01
N VAL A 206 -7.62 0.57 5.82
CA VAL A 206 -8.74 -0.29 5.42
C VAL A 206 -8.18 -1.64 5.00
N GLU A 207 -8.59 -2.70 5.69
CA GLU A 207 -8.24 -4.07 5.33
C GLU A 207 -9.47 -4.83 4.85
N VAL A 208 -9.33 -5.51 3.72
CA VAL A 208 -10.38 -6.38 3.18
C VAL A 208 -9.85 -7.78 2.99
N THR A 209 -10.42 -8.74 3.71
CA THR A 209 -10.18 -10.17 3.51
C THR A 209 -11.32 -10.79 2.69
N SER A 210 -11.02 -11.34 1.52
CA SER A 210 -12.03 -11.86 0.59
C SER A 210 -11.45 -12.84 -0.44
N GLU A 211 -12.27 -13.73 -1.00
CA GLU A 211 -11.93 -14.47 -2.24
C GLU A 211 -11.69 -13.49 -3.42
N TYR A 212 -12.28 -12.30 -3.36
CA TYR A 212 -12.21 -11.27 -4.40
C TYR A 212 -11.10 -10.23 -4.14
N TYR A 213 -10.10 -10.55 -3.31
CA TYR A 213 -9.07 -9.61 -2.85
C TYR A 213 -8.36 -8.89 -4.01
N ARG A 214 -8.04 -9.56 -5.12
CA ARG A 214 -7.45 -8.92 -6.32
C ARG A 214 -8.35 -7.85 -6.94
N GLY A 215 -9.67 -8.00 -6.83
CA GLY A 215 -10.62 -6.97 -7.25
C GLY A 215 -10.58 -5.76 -6.32
N TRP A 216 -10.41 -5.98 -5.02
CA TRP A 216 -10.25 -4.93 -4.01
C TRP A 216 -8.92 -4.18 -4.15
N GLU A 217 -7.82 -4.90 -4.39
CA GLU A 217 -6.50 -4.35 -4.74
C GLU A 217 -6.61 -3.38 -5.91
N ASN A 218 -7.09 -3.86 -7.07
CA ASN A 218 -7.28 -3.03 -8.27
C ASN A 218 -8.18 -1.82 -8.01
N TYR A 219 -9.21 -1.99 -7.16
CA TYR A 219 -10.11 -0.90 -6.82
C TYR A 219 -9.41 0.18 -5.99
N PHE A 220 -8.72 -0.19 -4.91
CA PHE A 220 -8.01 0.75 -4.05
C PHE A 220 -6.91 1.50 -4.80
N GLU A 221 -6.12 0.81 -5.62
CA GLU A 221 -5.14 1.45 -6.50
C GLU A 221 -5.79 2.46 -7.45
N SER A 222 -6.97 2.15 -7.97
CA SER A 222 -7.68 3.05 -8.90
C SER A 222 -8.28 4.28 -8.22
N GLN A 223 -8.64 4.19 -6.93
CA GLN A 223 -9.25 5.27 -6.17
C GLN A 223 -8.20 6.20 -5.54
N GLY A 224 -7.22 5.63 -4.85
CA GLY A 224 -6.24 6.41 -4.08
C GLY A 224 -4.86 6.55 -4.75
N GLY A 225 -4.59 5.78 -5.81
CA GLY A 225 -3.28 5.73 -6.48
C GLY A 225 -2.47 4.50 -6.08
N ALA A 226 -1.32 4.32 -6.74
CA ALA A 226 -0.48 3.14 -6.58
C ALA A 226 0.13 3.00 -5.17
N SER A 227 0.27 4.09 -4.43
CA SER A 227 0.80 4.11 -3.06
C SER A 227 -0.26 3.86 -1.99
N THR A 228 -1.54 3.72 -2.36
CA THR A 228 -2.61 3.44 -1.38
C THR A 228 -2.59 2.00 -0.90
N VAL A 229 -2.27 1.04 -1.76
CA VAL A 229 -2.16 -0.37 -1.34
C VAL A 229 -0.79 -0.57 -0.70
N GLN A 230 -0.78 -0.90 0.59
CA GLN A 230 0.45 -1.14 1.36
C GLN A 230 0.88 -2.61 1.32
N ASP A 231 -0.08 -3.53 1.45
CA ASP A 231 0.19 -4.96 1.52
C ASP A 231 -0.92 -5.81 0.90
N VAL A 232 -0.51 -6.97 0.37
CA VAL A 232 -1.41 -7.99 -0.16
C VAL A 232 -0.95 -9.37 0.33
N GLU A 233 -1.65 -9.89 1.34
CA GLU A 233 -1.40 -11.22 1.89
C GLU A 233 -2.30 -12.26 1.19
N VAL A 234 -1.72 -13.37 0.71
CA VAL A 234 -2.46 -14.47 0.09
C VAL A 234 -2.59 -15.62 1.07
N HIS A 235 -3.82 -16.09 1.31
CA HIS A 235 -4.13 -17.19 2.22
C HIS A 235 -4.20 -18.54 1.51
N ASP A 236 -4.09 -19.63 2.28
CA ASP A 236 -4.10 -21.01 1.77
C ASP A 236 -5.48 -21.49 1.26
N ASP A 237 -6.54 -20.71 1.47
CA ASP A 237 -7.94 -21.04 1.18
C ASP A 237 -8.55 -20.24 0.02
N ASP A 238 -7.70 -19.80 -0.92
CA ASP A 238 -8.05 -18.97 -2.09
C ASP A 238 -8.60 -17.57 -1.72
N THR A 239 -8.50 -17.17 -0.45
CA THR A 239 -8.74 -15.80 0.01
C THR A 239 -7.43 -14.99 0.07
N GLY A 240 -7.54 -13.67 0.19
CA GLY A 240 -6.41 -12.79 0.47
C GLY A 240 -6.88 -11.58 1.28
N THR A 241 -5.94 -10.94 1.96
CA THR A 241 -6.14 -9.65 2.65
C THR A 241 -5.46 -8.56 1.85
N VAL A 242 -6.18 -7.49 1.52
CA VAL A 242 -5.60 -6.25 0.96
C VAL A 242 -5.66 -5.16 2.01
N THR A 243 -4.52 -4.52 2.27
CA THR A 243 -4.39 -3.39 3.18
C THR A 243 -4.20 -2.10 2.37
N ALA A 244 -5.12 -1.16 2.53
CA ALA A 244 -5.09 0.15 1.89
C ALA A 244 -5.03 1.27 2.92
N GLU A 245 -4.21 2.30 2.66
CA GLU A 245 -4.05 3.45 3.54
C GLU A 245 -4.43 4.76 2.84
N TYR A 246 -5.21 5.59 3.54
CA TYR A 246 -5.70 6.89 3.08
C TYR A 246 -5.28 7.99 4.06
N GLY A 247 -4.86 9.15 3.56
CA GLY A 247 -4.29 10.20 4.41
C GLY A 247 -2.87 9.91 4.85
N PHE A 248 -2.23 10.88 5.49
CA PHE A 248 -0.91 10.73 6.09
C PHE A 248 -0.70 11.77 7.21
N ARG A 249 0.14 11.43 8.18
CA ARG A 249 0.51 12.34 9.27
C ARG A 249 1.63 13.29 8.83
N GLN A 250 1.48 14.60 8.96
CA GLN A 250 2.58 15.55 8.76
C GLN A 250 3.57 15.47 9.93
N VAL A 251 4.48 14.51 9.85
CA VAL A 251 5.48 14.23 10.88
C VAL A 251 6.48 15.37 11.07
N SER A 252 6.63 16.25 10.08
CA SER A 252 7.51 17.42 10.17
C SER A 252 7.08 18.43 11.25
N ASP A 253 5.80 18.45 11.62
CA ASP A 253 5.29 19.30 12.70
C ASP A 253 5.84 18.90 14.08
N ALA A 254 6.31 17.66 14.24
CA ALA A 254 6.94 17.19 15.46
C ALA A 254 8.14 18.06 15.86
N PHE A 255 8.94 18.45 14.88
CA PHE A 255 10.17 19.19 15.11
C PHE A 255 9.94 20.66 15.46
N LYS A 256 8.69 21.14 15.47
CA LYS A 256 8.36 22.56 15.72
C LYS A 256 8.14 22.88 17.20
N SER A 257 7.87 21.90 18.06
CA SER A 257 7.45 22.15 19.45
C SER A 257 8.38 21.64 20.54
N GLY A 258 9.43 20.87 20.23
CA GLY A 258 10.28 20.30 21.27
C GLY A 258 11.64 19.79 20.80
N ALA A 259 12.51 19.58 21.80
CA ALA A 259 13.84 19.03 21.60
C ALA A 259 13.77 17.51 21.39
N VAL A 260 12.97 16.80 22.20
CA VAL A 260 12.78 15.35 22.10
C VAL A 260 11.30 14.97 22.17
N HIS A 261 10.82 14.22 21.19
CA HIS A 261 9.51 13.58 21.18
C HIS A 261 9.69 12.07 21.30
N ALA A 262 9.05 11.47 22.31
CA ALA A 262 9.09 10.02 22.52
C ALA A 262 7.70 9.44 22.75
N ALA A 263 7.42 8.27 22.18
CA ALA A 263 6.17 7.55 22.43
C ALA A 263 6.11 6.98 23.86
N ASP A 264 7.25 6.50 24.37
CA ASP A 264 7.38 6.01 25.74
C ASP A 264 8.14 6.95 26.69
N ASP A 265 8.21 6.56 27.97
CA ASP A 265 8.96 7.27 28.98
C ASP A 265 10.43 7.34 28.56
N ILE A 266 10.90 8.55 28.32
CA ILE A 266 12.33 8.78 28.21
C ILE A 266 12.93 8.41 29.59
N GLU A 267 14.07 7.75 29.64
CA GLU A 267 14.70 7.29 30.88
C GLU A 267 16.04 8.00 31.16
N GLY A 268 16.51 7.92 32.41
CA GLY A 268 17.84 8.36 32.81
C GLY A 268 17.99 9.82 33.30
N ASN A 269 19.23 10.29 33.39
CA ASN A 269 19.57 11.59 33.99
C ASN A 269 19.68 12.67 32.91
N ARG A 270 18.54 13.31 32.62
CA ARG A 270 18.49 14.49 31.77
C ARG A 270 18.93 15.73 32.54
N GLY A 271 19.71 16.60 31.89
CA GLY A 271 19.91 17.95 32.40
C GLY A 271 18.56 18.66 32.54
N ASP A 272 18.48 19.67 33.42
CA ASP A 272 17.24 20.42 33.67
C ASP A 272 16.73 21.20 32.42
N ASP A 273 17.53 21.29 31.35
CA ASP A 273 17.30 22.15 30.19
C ASP A 273 16.78 21.40 28.93
N VAL A 274 16.53 20.08 28.99
CA VAL A 274 16.01 19.32 27.83
C VAL A 274 14.48 19.33 27.84
N GLU A 275 13.86 20.03 26.89
CA GLU A 275 12.41 19.99 26.67
C GLU A 275 12.01 18.69 25.97
N SER A 276 11.09 17.92 26.58
CA SER A 276 10.59 16.67 26.00
C SER A 276 9.07 16.56 26.05
N GLU A 277 8.47 16.07 24.98
CA GLU A 277 7.03 15.81 24.87
C GLU A 277 6.76 14.32 24.62
N ARG A 278 5.68 13.80 25.21
CA ARG A 278 5.22 12.44 24.94
C ARG A 278 4.23 12.48 23.78
N SER A 279 4.59 11.89 22.66
CA SER A 279 3.79 11.88 21.43
C SER A 279 4.13 10.66 20.60
N ILE A 280 3.12 10.08 19.96
CA ILE A 280 3.29 8.93 19.08
C ILE A 280 3.35 9.47 17.65
N TYR A 281 4.35 9.02 16.89
CA TYR A 281 4.48 9.30 15.46
C TYR A 281 4.62 7.96 14.72
N PRO A 282 4.02 7.83 13.52
CA PRO A 282 3.99 6.57 12.77
C PRO A 282 5.39 6.16 12.27
N PRO A 283 5.62 4.88 11.94
CA PRO A 283 6.83 4.48 11.24
C PRO A 283 6.84 5.07 9.82
N LEU A 284 8.01 5.13 9.19
CA LEU A 284 8.17 5.49 7.77
C LEU A 284 8.84 4.35 6.99
N ASP A 285 8.72 3.12 7.48
CA ASP A 285 9.47 1.96 6.97
C ASP A 285 9.12 1.67 5.53
N ASP A 286 7.83 1.75 5.17
CA ASP A 286 7.38 1.49 3.82
C ASP A 286 7.88 2.56 2.84
N GLU A 287 7.86 3.84 3.23
CA GLU A 287 8.41 4.93 2.43
C GLU A 287 9.93 4.80 2.27
N VAL A 288 10.66 4.52 3.35
CA VAL A 288 12.12 4.36 3.35
C VAL A 288 12.51 3.14 2.51
N ASN A 289 11.93 1.97 2.76
CA ASN A 289 12.24 0.73 2.04
C ASN A 289 11.88 0.84 0.55
N ARG A 290 10.75 1.47 0.22
CA ARG A 290 10.36 1.72 -1.17
C ARG A 290 11.38 2.62 -1.85
N TYR A 291 11.78 3.72 -1.20
CA TYR A 291 12.74 4.66 -1.76
C TYR A 291 14.13 4.04 -1.92
N ILE A 292 14.58 3.22 -0.96
CA ILE A 292 15.83 2.44 -1.05
C ILE A 292 15.78 1.50 -2.25
N ASN A 293 14.72 0.69 -2.39
CA ASN A 293 14.59 -0.26 -3.49
C ASN A 293 14.55 0.44 -4.85
N GLN A 294 13.87 1.58 -4.96
CA GLN A 294 13.85 2.38 -6.19
C GLN A 294 15.24 2.95 -6.52
N THR A 295 15.92 3.51 -5.51
CA THR A 295 17.23 4.15 -5.65
C THR A 295 18.32 3.14 -6.01
N LYS A 296 18.31 1.97 -5.37
CA LYS A 296 19.28 0.87 -5.58
C LYS A 296 19.27 0.34 -7.02
N ASP A 297 18.11 0.31 -7.65
CA ASP A 297 17.94 -0.19 -9.02
C ASP A 297 18.09 0.88 -10.11
N ASP A 298 18.30 2.16 -9.74
CA ASP A 298 18.42 3.28 -10.68
C ASP A 298 19.88 3.52 -11.13
N GLU A 299 20.13 3.38 -12.43
CA GLU A 299 21.47 3.61 -13.03
C GLU A 299 21.88 5.10 -13.03
N GLU A 300 20.96 6.04 -12.80
CA GLU A 300 21.25 7.48 -12.72
C GLU A 300 21.70 7.92 -11.31
N VAL A 301 21.52 7.09 -10.29
CA VAL A 301 21.95 7.37 -8.92
C VAL A 301 23.45 7.21 -8.77
N LEU A 302 24.06 8.12 -8.00
CA LEU A 302 25.50 8.21 -7.84
C LEU A 302 25.99 7.38 -6.64
N ASP A 303 27.14 6.74 -6.78
CA ASP A 303 27.88 6.14 -5.66
C ASP A 303 28.72 7.24 -4.98
N PRO A 304 28.47 7.60 -3.71
CA PRO A 304 29.20 8.65 -3.02
C PRO A 304 30.69 8.32 -2.81
N PHE A 305 31.11 7.08 -3.04
CA PHE A 305 32.48 6.60 -2.90
C PHE A 305 33.19 6.33 -4.23
N ASP A 306 32.63 6.78 -5.36
CA ASP A 306 33.36 6.75 -6.63
C ASP A 306 34.65 7.61 -6.55
N GLU A 307 35.74 7.12 -7.15
CA GLU A 307 37.05 7.78 -7.16
C GLU A 307 36.99 9.21 -7.72
N GLU A 308 35.96 9.55 -8.50
CA GLU A 308 35.79 10.90 -9.04
C GLU A 308 35.38 11.96 -8.01
N TYR A 309 34.76 11.55 -6.90
CA TYR A 309 34.31 12.46 -5.83
C TYR A 309 35.35 12.61 -4.72
N ILE A 310 36.31 11.69 -4.62
CA ILE A 310 37.24 11.63 -3.50
C ILE A 310 38.41 12.59 -3.68
N GLU A 311 38.50 13.60 -2.80
CA GLU A 311 39.62 14.51 -2.67
C GLU A 311 40.17 14.50 -1.23
N ASP A 312 41.48 14.23 -1.09
CA ASP A 312 42.17 14.19 0.21
C ASP A 312 41.48 13.27 1.25
N ASP A 313 41.07 12.08 0.80
CA ASP A 313 40.34 11.05 1.59
C ASP A 313 38.92 11.49 2.03
N VAL A 314 38.35 12.52 1.39
CA VAL A 314 36.97 13.01 1.62
C VAL A 314 36.18 12.98 0.32
N SER A 315 34.99 12.39 0.32
CA SER A 315 34.06 12.46 -0.81
C SER A 315 33.39 13.83 -0.85
N LYS A 316 33.65 14.62 -1.89
CA LYS A 316 33.05 15.94 -2.12
C LYS A 316 31.83 15.79 -3.01
N LEU A 317 30.66 16.03 -2.43
CA LEU A 317 29.36 15.80 -3.06
C LEU A 317 28.62 17.14 -3.25
N GLU A 318 27.83 17.24 -4.31
CA GLU A 318 26.99 18.41 -4.62
C GLU A 318 25.51 18.05 -4.39
N ASP A 319 24.58 18.79 -4.99
CA ASP A 319 23.16 18.42 -5.01
C ASP A 319 22.93 17.16 -5.86
N GLY A 320 21.95 16.34 -5.46
CA GLY A 320 21.62 15.08 -6.13
C GLY A 320 21.35 13.92 -5.17
N THR A 321 21.06 12.74 -5.75
CA THR A 321 20.77 11.52 -5.00
C THR A 321 21.97 10.57 -5.04
N TYR A 322 22.38 10.09 -3.87
CA TYR A 322 23.50 9.19 -3.66
C TYR A 322 23.04 7.92 -2.93
N TYR A 323 23.60 6.78 -3.32
CA TYR A 323 23.30 5.49 -2.71
C TYR A 323 24.56 4.73 -2.32
N THR A 324 24.55 4.13 -1.13
CA THR A 324 25.55 3.16 -0.69
C THR A 324 24.87 2.04 0.11
N ASP A 325 25.47 0.85 0.11
CA ASP A 325 24.99 -0.26 0.93
C ASP A 325 25.18 0.06 2.42
N ASP A 326 26.39 0.42 2.83
CA ASP A 326 26.75 0.75 4.21
C ASP A 326 27.74 1.92 4.27
N MET A 327 27.99 2.41 5.48
CA MET A 327 28.99 3.45 5.74
C MET A 327 29.70 3.20 7.08
N SER A 328 31.03 3.13 7.06
CA SER A 328 31.87 2.88 8.23
C SER A 328 33.16 3.72 8.19
N ASP A 329 33.18 4.80 8.96
CA ASP A 329 34.31 5.73 9.11
C ASP A 329 34.72 6.52 7.84
N GLU A 330 34.01 6.41 6.72
CA GLU A 330 34.23 7.30 5.57
C GLU A 330 33.76 8.75 5.84
N HIS A 331 34.35 9.73 5.15
CA HIS A 331 33.97 11.14 5.27
C HIS A 331 33.29 11.63 3.99
N LEU A 332 32.01 11.96 4.09
CA LEU A 332 31.23 12.66 3.08
C LEU A 332 31.11 14.15 3.43
N ASP A 333 31.38 15.03 2.46
CA ASP A 333 31.20 16.47 2.61
C ASP A 333 30.34 17.01 1.46
N PHE A 334 29.17 17.52 1.81
CA PHE A 334 28.16 18.02 0.88
C PHE A 334 28.26 19.54 0.71
N ASN A 335 28.13 19.97 -0.54
CA ASN A 335 27.91 21.35 -0.94
C ASN A 335 26.48 21.51 -1.48
N LEU A 336 25.62 22.13 -0.69
CA LEU A 336 24.20 22.36 -0.98
C LEU A 336 23.95 23.80 -1.46
N SER A 337 24.91 24.41 -2.16
CA SER A 337 24.74 25.79 -2.66
C SER A 337 23.85 25.88 -3.90
N GLU A 338 23.71 24.79 -4.66
CA GLU A 338 22.93 24.75 -5.91
C GLU A 338 21.61 23.96 -5.78
N GLY A 339 21.46 23.13 -4.73
CA GLY A 339 20.24 22.37 -4.48
C GLY A 339 20.30 21.45 -3.25
N ASN A 340 19.28 20.60 -3.12
CA ASN A 340 19.20 19.57 -2.07
C ASN A 340 20.03 18.35 -2.44
N ALA A 341 20.52 17.64 -1.41
CA ALA A 341 21.10 16.32 -1.59
C ALA A 341 20.30 15.26 -0.83
N THR A 342 20.34 14.03 -1.33
CA THR A 342 19.74 12.88 -0.68
C THR A 342 20.76 11.75 -0.61
N LEU A 343 20.98 11.23 0.59
CA LEU A 343 21.84 10.08 0.85
C LEU A 343 20.97 8.90 1.29
N VAL A 344 21.00 7.81 0.54
CA VAL A 344 20.19 6.61 0.76
C VAL A 344 21.12 5.46 1.16
N ILE A 345 20.83 4.80 2.28
CA ILE A 345 21.70 3.78 2.88
C ILE A 345 20.86 2.55 3.26
N ASP A 346 21.19 1.39 2.68
CA ASP A 346 20.49 0.10 2.81
C ASP A 346 20.77 -0.61 4.13
N ASP A 347 21.94 -0.37 4.73
CA ASP A 347 22.37 -0.95 6.00
C ASP A 347 22.66 0.17 7.00
N SER A 348 23.80 0.13 7.69
CA SER A 348 24.04 0.91 8.90
C SER A 348 25.13 1.96 8.70
N ILE A 349 25.06 3.04 9.48
CA ILE A 349 26.14 4.02 9.63
C ILE A 349 26.91 3.72 10.91
N TYR A 350 28.22 3.51 10.79
CA TYR A 350 29.15 3.45 11.90
C TYR A 350 30.13 4.62 11.88
N ALA A 351 29.99 5.51 12.86
CA ALA A 351 30.73 6.75 13.00
C ALA A 351 31.73 6.68 14.18
N GLY A 352 32.83 5.94 13.97
CA GLY A 352 33.89 5.68 14.95
C GLY A 352 35.08 6.65 14.90
N THR A 353 35.18 7.47 13.86
CA THR A 353 36.26 8.46 13.65
C THR A 353 35.69 9.87 13.42
N ASP A 354 36.53 10.91 13.40
CA ASP A 354 36.17 12.33 13.64
C ASP A 354 34.97 12.88 12.83
N GLU A 355 35.15 13.28 11.56
CA GLU A 355 34.06 13.83 10.73
C GLU A 355 33.62 12.78 9.73
N ILE A 356 32.31 12.47 9.73
CA ILE A 356 31.74 11.38 8.94
C ILE A 356 30.79 11.94 7.88
N ILE A 357 29.88 12.84 8.26
CA ILE A 357 29.02 13.55 7.31
C ILE A 357 29.06 15.04 7.65
N THR A 358 29.47 15.86 6.69
CA THR A 358 29.50 17.32 6.84
C THR A 358 28.74 18.01 5.73
N VAL A 359 28.11 19.14 6.06
CA VAL A 359 27.62 20.11 5.08
C VAL A 359 28.47 21.36 5.20
N SER A 360 29.35 21.62 4.24
CA SER A 360 30.33 22.72 4.31
C SER A 360 29.86 24.02 3.66
N GLU A 361 28.92 23.93 2.71
CA GLU A 361 28.29 25.06 2.04
C GLU A 361 26.81 24.74 1.81
N TYR A 362 25.92 25.72 2.02
CA TYR A 362 24.48 25.59 1.78
C TYR A 362 23.84 26.97 1.57
N GLU A 363 22.69 27.00 0.89
CA GLU A 363 21.81 28.16 0.80
C GLU A 363 20.53 27.93 1.62
N ASP A 364 19.85 29.01 2.02
CA ASP A 364 18.62 28.93 2.82
C ASP A 364 17.55 28.09 2.09
N GLY A 365 17.01 27.08 2.78
CA GLY A 365 16.01 26.16 2.25
C GLY A 365 16.56 24.91 1.57
N ASN A 366 17.88 24.83 1.37
CA ASN A 366 18.51 23.59 0.90
C ASN A 366 18.86 22.66 2.06
N SER A 367 18.65 21.36 1.87
CA SER A 367 18.88 20.34 2.90
C SER A 367 19.54 19.07 2.36
N LEU A 368 20.21 18.35 3.25
CA LEU A 368 20.65 16.97 3.10
C LEU A 368 19.61 16.07 3.80
N SER A 369 18.91 15.26 3.03
CA SER A 369 18.05 14.19 3.55
C SER A 369 18.84 12.89 3.59
N ILE A 370 18.82 12.19 4.72
CA ILE A 370 19.47 10.90 4.92
C ILE A 370 18.37 9.87 5.21
N TYR A 371 18.23 8.87 4.34
CA TYR A 371 17.28 7.75 4.51
C TYR A 371 18.05 6.48 4.80
N LEU A 372 17.84 5.90 5.98
CA LEU A 372 18.62 4.81 6.53
C LEU A 372 17.70 3.64 6.93
N GLU A 373 17.91 2.46 6.35
CA GLU A 373 17.19 1.24 6.78
C GLU A 373 17.79 0.62 8.05
N GLY A 374 19.12 0.65 8.19
CA GLY A 374 19.83 0.05 9.33
C GLY A 374 20.06 0.98 10.52
N ASP A 375 21.11 0.67 11.30
CA ASP A 375 21.39 1.34 12.57
C ASP A 375 22.27 2.59 12.39
N LEU A 376 22.11 3.57 13.30
CA LEU A 376 22.99 4.74 13.42
C LEU A 376 23.81 4.64 14.71
N ASP A 377 25.08 4.27 14.59
CA ASP A 377 26.03 4.18 15.72
C ASP A 377 27.08 5.28 15.63
N ILE A 378 27.06 6.21 16.59
CA ILE A 378 27.99 7.34 16.69
C ILE A 378 28.83 7.23 17.96
N ASP A 379 30.09 6.80 17.82
CA ASP A 379 31.06 6.75 18.92
C ASP A 379 31.88 8.02 19.01
N SER A 380 32.71 8.29 18.00
CA SER A 380 33.54 9.51 17.96
C SER A 380 33.23 10.43 16.80
N GLY A 381 32.30 10.01 15.93
CA GLY A 381 31.98 10.74 14.74
C GLY A 381 31.07 11.93 14.94
N LYS A 382 31.10 12.77 13.92
CA LYS A 382 30.36 14.02 13.84
C LYS A 382 29.59 14.08 12.54
N ILE A 383 28.29 14.30 12.68
CA ILE A 383 27.36 14.64 11.61
C ILE A 383 26.96 16.09 11.83
N CYS A 384 27.41 17.02 11.00
CA CYS A 384 27.23 18.45 11.30
C CYS A 384 27.24 19.40 10.09
N VAL A 385 26.82 20.64 10.34
CA VAL A 385 27.06 21.76 9.43
C VAL A 385 28.36 22.46 9.84
N THR A 386 29.27 22.72 8.89
CA THR A 386 30.61 23.25 9.17
C THR A 386 30.94 24.43 8.26
N ASP A 387 31.74 25.38 8.75
CA ASP A 387 32.31 26.47 7.92
C ASP A 387 33.64 26.01 7.23
N GLY A 388 33.72 24.73 6.88
CA GLY A 388 34.86 24.10 6.18
C GLY A 388 36.14 23.96 7.02
N LYS A 389 36.03 23.87 8.36
CA LYS A 389 37.22 23.70 9.24
C LYS A 389 37.09 22.67 10.33
N ASP A 390 36.01 22.68 11.12
CA ASP A 390 35.78 21.71 12.20
C ASP A 390 34.31 21.78 12.69
N CYS A 391 33.67 20.64 12.93
CA CYS A 391 32.39 20.52 13.66
C CYS A 391 32.54 20.90 15.15
N THR A 392 32.53 22.19 15.49
CA THR A 392 32.88 22.67 16.85
C THR A 392 31.96 23.71 17.48
N GLU A 393 31.08 24.35 16.71
CA GLU A 393 30.15 25.36 17.21
C GLU A 393 28.77 25.15 16.56
N ASN A 394 27.70 25.27 17.34
CA ASN A 394 26.33 25.23 16.81
C ASN A 394 26.02 26.58 16.16
N LYS A 395 25.52 26.56 14.92
CA LYS A 395 25.14 27.76 14.20
C LYS A 395 23.62 27.91 14.26
N GLU A 396 23.13 29.03 14.77
CA GLU A 396 21.68 29.26 14.80
C GLU A 396 21.06 29.10 13.39
N GLY A 397 20.05 28.26 13.27
CA GLY A 397 19.29 28.06 12.02
C GLY A 397 19.82 26.95 11.11
N THR A 398 20.72 26.09 11.58
CA THR A 398 21.21 24.92 10.83
C THR A 398 20.51 23.62 11.19
N GLY A 399 19.63 23.60 12.21
CA GLY A 399 18.97 22.38 12.66
C GLY A 399 18.07 21.72 11.61
N SER A 400 17.67 22.42 10.55
CA SER A 400 16.91 21.87 9.42
C SER A 400 17.78 21.39 8.25
N VAL A 401 19.09 21.66 8.26
CA VAL A 401 19.97 21.40 7.11
C VAL A 401 20.23 19.92 6.92
N ILE A 402 20.41 19.17 8.01
CA ILE A 402 20.57 17.71 7.96
C ILE A 402 19.31 17.07 8.55
N GLN A 403 18.67 16.21 7.76
CA GLN A 403 17.42 15.56 8.13
C GLN A 403 17.60 14.06 7.98
N THR A 404 17.69 13.34 9.10
CA THR A 404 17.88 11.88 9.08
C THR A 404 16.58 11.19 9.41
N VAL A 405 16.19 10.23 8.58
CA VAL A 405 15.04 9.35 8.78
C VAL A 405 15.55 7.93 8.82
N VAL A 406 15.23 7.22 9.89
CA VAL A 406 15.61 5.83 10.10
C VAL A 406 14.37 4.94 10.12
N SER A 407 14.55 3.66 9.79
CA SER A 407 13.52 2.64 9.97
C SER A 407 13.11 2.52 11.45
N SER A 408 11.87 2.08 11.70
CA SER A 408 11.29 1.98 13.04
C SER A 408 11.98 0.92 13.91
N ASP A 409 12.58 -0.09 13.28
CA ASP A 409 13.38 -1.12 13.93
C ASP A 409 14.86 -0.68 14.15
N SER A 410 15.28 0.46 13.59
CA SER A 410 16.66 0.95 13.71
C SER A 410 17.02 1.33 15.14
N ARG A 411 18.28 1.05 15.49
CA ARG A 411 18.91 1.50 16.73
C ARG A 411 19.71 2.77 16.50
N ILE A 412 19.60 3.73 17.42
CA ILE A 412 20.42 4.94 17.42
C ILE A 412 21.26 4.96 18.69
N GLU A 413 22.58 4.80 18.57
CA GLU A 413 23.49 4.75 19.72
C GLU A 413 24.50 5.91 19.68
N PHE A 414 24.50 6.74 20.74
CA PHE A 414 25.57 7.70 21.00
C PHE A 414 26.51 7.13 22.08
N ASN A 415 27.64 6.61 21.64
CA ASN A 415 28.57 5.80 22.42
C ASN A 415 29.49 6.63 23.36
N GLN A 416 30.26 5.93 24.23
CA GLN A 416 31.07 6.54 25.31
C GLN A 416 32.49 7.01 24.91
N GLY A 417 32.86 6.98 23.63
CA GLY A 417 34.11 7.51 23.09
C GLY A 417 33.97 8.94 22.55
N GLY A 418 35.08 9.56 22.15
CA GLY A 418 35.06 10.59 21.09
C GLY A 418 34.48 11.99 21.26
N SER A 419 33.44 12.20 22.07
CA SER A 419 32.57 13.41 22.03
C SER A 419 31.75 13.45 20.73
N PRO A 420 30.81 12.50 20.56
CA PRO A 420 29.98 12.41 19.37
C PRO A 420 29.15 13.67 19.18
N ARG A 421 28.89 14.05 17.93
CA ARG A 421 28.10 15.24 17.59
C ARG A 421 27.08 14.94 16.50
N TYR A 422 25.88 15.47 16.68
CA TYR A 422 24.84 15.46 15.67
C TYR A 422 24.18 16.85 15.60
N GLU A 423 24.06 17.40 14.40
CA GLU A 423 23.39 18.66 14.15
C GLU A 423 22.39 18.48 13.02
N GLY A 424 21.11 18.66 13.32
CA GLY A 424 20.01 18.32 12.42
C GLY A 424 18.76 17.82 13.15
N VAL A 425 17.84 17.24 12.39
CA VAL A 425 16.70 16.49 12.93
C VAL A 425 16.88 14.98 12.72
N ILE A 426 16.38 14.17 13.64
CA ILE A 426 16.28 12.71 13.49
C ILE A 426 14.82 12.29 13.65
N TYR A 427 14.31 11.54 12.68
CA TYR A 427 13.01 10.87 12.73
C TYR A 427 13.18 9.36 12.87
N ALA A 428 12.70 8.80 13.98
CA ALA A 428 12.68 7.38 14.29
C ALA A 428 11.31 6.97 14.88
N GLY A 429 10.22 7.38 14.22
CA GLY A 429 8.86 7.08 14.67
C GLY A 429 8.47 5.60 14.57
N GLY A 430 7.40 5.20 15.26
CA GLY A 430 6.71 3.93 15.02
C GLY A 430 7.35 2.64 15.54
N GLY A 431 8.51 2.71 16.20
CA GLY A 431 9.13 1.54 16.84
C GLY A 431 8.17 0.84 17.82
N LYS A 432 8.39 -0.45 18.07
CA LYS A 432 7.49 -1.32 18.85
C LYS A 432 7.21 -0.78 20.26
N VAL A 433 6.01 -0.23 20.47
CA VAL A 433 5.52 0.16 21.79
C VAL A 433 4.59 -0.95 22.32
N ASN A 434 4.98 -1.61 23.41
CA ASN A 434 4.14 -2.53 24.21
C ASN A 434 3.80 -3.94 23.67
N ASP A 435 4.62 -4.58 22.82
CA ASP A 435 4.63 -6.05 22.80
C ASP A 435 5.58 -6.53 23.90
N GLU A 436 5.00 -6.91 25.05
CA GLU A 436 5.70 -7.34 26.29
C GLU A 436 6.66 -8.56 26.11
N GLU A 437 6.97 -8.99 24.88
CA GLU A 437 7.92 -10.08 24.62
C GLU A 437 9.01 -9.82 23.54
N ASP A 438 8.98 -8.78 22.69
CA ASP A 438 9.89 -8.73 21.51
C ASP A 438 10.41 -7.34 21.03
N ALA A 439 10.24 -6.27 21.81
CA ALA A 439 10.69 -4.90 21.46
C ALA A 439 12.01 -4.49 22.13
N GLU A 440 12.96 -5.41 22.34
CA GLU A 440 14.25 -5.08 22.93
C GLU A 440 15.23 -4.68 21.82
N TRP A 441 15.53 -3.37 21.70
CA TRP A 441 16.70 -2.93 20.96
C TRP A 441 17.95 -3.32 21.76
N GLU A 442 18.48 -4.53 21.55
CA GLU A 442 19.67 -4.97 22.29
C GLU A 442 20.91 -4.16 21.86
N HIS A 443 21.25 -3.10 22.61
CA HIS A 443 22.47 -2.33 22.35
C HIS A 443 23.73 -2.99 22.94
N SER A 444 24.89 -2.66 22.37
CA SER A 444 26.19 -3.16 22.87
C SER A 444 26.48 -2.74 24.32
N SER A 445 25.85 -1.64 24.74
CA SER A 445 25.86 -1.04 26.07
C SER A 445 24.94 -1.71 27.10
N GLY A 446 24.02 -2.57 26.65
CA GLY A 446 22.93 -3.11 27.47
C GLY A 446 21.77 -2.14 27.71
N CYS A 447 21.65 -1.10 26.89
CA CYS A 447 20.44 -0.30 26.75
C CYS A 447 19.41 -1.07 25.91
N GLU A 448 18.12 -0.91 26.24
CA GLU A 448 16.99 -1.62 25.61
C GLU A 448 16.04 -0.65 24.87
N GLU A 449 16.36 0.65 24.84
CA GLU A 449 15.57 1.68 24.16
C GLU A 449 16.02 1.89 22.71
N GLN A 450 15.16 2.44 21.85
CA GLN A 450 15.50 2.70 20.44
C GLN A 450 16.66 3.68 20.29
N VAL A 451 16.68 4.73 21.12
CA VAL A 451 17.75 5.73 21.16
C VAL A 451 18.49 5.65 22.49
N CYS A 452 19.77 5.33 22.43
CA CYS A 452 20.61 5.16 23.61
C CYS A 452 21.74 6.19 23.61
N VAL A 453 21.67 7.12 24.55
CA VAL A 453 22.68 8.16 24.74
C VAL A 453 23.53 7.84 25.96
N HIS A 454 24.74 7.33 25.74
CA HIS A 454 25.63 6.88 26.82
C HIS A 454 26.67 7.89 27.28
N SER A 455 26.91 8.94 26.49
CA SER A 455 27.90 9.99 26.77
C SER A 455 27.26 11.37 26.94
N ASN A 456 28.05 12.43 26.78
CA ASN A 456 27.56 13.80 26.65
C ASN A 456 27.72 14.18 25.17
N PRO A 457 26.89 13.64 24.25
CA PRO A 457 26.91 14.10 22.87
C PRO A 457 26.60 15.59 22.82
N ASP A 458 27.11 16.24 21.79
CA ASP A 458 26.67 17.57 21.37
C ASP A 458 25.57 17.38 20.33
N PHE A 459 24.33 17.60 20.72
CA PHE A 459 23.16 17.44 19.85
C PHE A 459 22.49 18.81 19.65
N TYR A 460 22.44 19.29 18.41
CA TYR A 460 21.80 20.53 18.03
C TYR A 460 20.66 20.29 17.04
N GLY A 461 19.41 20.51 17.46
CA GLY A 461 18.22 20.31 16.63
C GLY A 461 17.09 19.61 17.37
N SER A 462 16.47 18.58 16.78
CA SER A 462 15.35 17.87 17.40
C SER A 462 15.30 16.37 17.05
N LEU A 463 14.74 15.57 17.96
CA LEU A 463 14.68 14.11 17.86
C LEU A 463 13.24 13.64 18.05
N VAL A 464 12.74 12.84 17.12
CA VAL A 464 11.52 12.04 17.25
C VAL A 464 11.92 10.57 17.32
N ALA A 465 11.47 9.86 18.35
CA ALA A 465 11.76 8.45 18.54
C ALA A 465 10.59 7.73 19.23
N THR A 466 10.61 6.40 19.23
CA THR A 466 9.71 5.61 20.07
C THR A 466 10.12 5.69 21.54
N SER A 467 11.38 5.41 21.84
CA SER A 467 11.87 5.40 23.20
C SER A 467 13.32 5.85 23.29
N VAL A 468 13.69 6.47 24.41
CA VAL A 468 14.98 7.16 24.54
C VAL A 468 15.55 6.94 25.94
N TYR A 469 16.73 6.33 26.02
CA TYR A 469 17.51 6.22 27.24
C TYR A 469 18.63 7.25 27.25
N ILE A 470 18.74 8.01 28.35
CA ILE A 470 19.82 9.00 28.46
C ILE A 470 20.65 8.87 29.74
N GLN A 471 21.89 8.45 29.58
CA GLN A 471 22.86 8.26 30.64
C GLN A 471 23.82 9.46 30.78
N GLY A 472 23.35 10.56 31.37
CA GLY A 472 24.20 11.70 31.67
C GLY A 472 25.28 11.39 32.73
N GLY A 473 26.56 11.59 32.38
CA GLY A 473 27.63 11.76 33.35
C GLY A 473 27.43 13.02 34.21
N GLY A 474 28.29 13.27 35.21
CA GLY A 474 28.15 14.42 36.12
C GLY A 474 28.27 15.83 35.47
N GLY A 475 28.34 15.91 34.14
CA GLY A 475 28.42 17.13 33.32
C GLY A 475 27.11 17.56 32.65
N GLY A 476 26.04 16.76 32.70
CA GLY A 476 24.80 17.02 31.95
C GLY A 476 24.79 16.30 30.59
N LEU A 477 23.83 16.66 29.75
CA LEU A 477 23.79 16.39 28.31
C LEU A 477 23.85 17.75 27.62
N ASP A 478 24.48 17.84 26.46
CA ASP A 478 24.47 19.05 25.63
C ASP A 478 23.47 18.86 24.48
N PHE A 479 22.18 18.89 24.82
CA PHE A 479 21.10 18.86 23.85
C PHE A 479 20.51 20.26 23.77
N GLU A 480 20.60 20.88 22.59
CA GLU A 480 20.13 22.23 22.31
C GLU A 480 19.11 22.19 21.17
N TYR A 481 17.91 22.72 21.42
CA TYR A 481 16.88 22.84 20.40
C TYR A 481 17.11 24.06 19.51
N ASP A 482 17.06 23.87 18.18
CA ASP A 482 17.08 25.00 17.24
C ASP A 482 15.69 25.63 17.10
N ASP A 483 15.51 26.79 17.72
CA ASP A 483 14.26 27.56 17.66
C ASP A 483 13.79 27.93 16.26
N ASN A 484 14.67 27.91 15.25
CA ASN A 484 14.29 28.19 13.87
C ASN A 484 13.41 27.09 13.26
N LEU A 485 13.54 25.84 13.72
CA LEU A 485 12.72 24.70 13.26
C LEU A 485 11.22 24.97 13.30
N LYS A 486 10.75 25.86 14.19
CA LYS A 486 9.36 26.35 14.28
C LYS A 486 8.82 26.92 12.97
N ASN A 487 9.67 27.42 12.09
CA ASN A 487 9.29 28.11 10.86
C ASN A 487 9.90 27.47 9.60
N GLU A 488 10.63 26.35 9.75
CA GLU A 488 11.24 25.65 8.63
C GLU A 488 10.26 24.63 8.02
N GLU A 489 10.40 24.41 6.72
CA GLU A 489 9.74 23.32 6.00
C GLU A 489 10.75 22.16 5.92
N LEU A 490 10.38 21.00 6.47
CA LEU A 490 11.26 19.81 6.51
C LEU A 490 10.79 18.77 5.48
N SER A 491 11.75 18.17 4.80
CA SER A 491 11.59 17.12 3.79
C SER A 491 11.82 15.75 4.41
N ILE A 492 10.96 15.39 5.38
CA ILE A 492 11.05 14.11 6.10
C ILE A 492 10.61 12.94 5.23
N TYR A 493 9.61 13.10 4.37
CA TYR A 493 9.17 12.02 3.49
C TYR A 493 10.13 11.83 2.30
N PRO A 494 10.60 10.60 2.02
CA PRO A 494 11.50 10.30 0.89
C PRO A 494 10.92 10.68 -0.47
N ASP A 495 9.64 10.41 -0.67
CA ASP A 495 8.92 10.74 -1.90
C ASP A 495 7.56 11.37 -1.57
N PRO A 496 7.53 12.70 -1.34
CA PRO A 496 6.30 13.39 -0.96
C PRO A 496 5.26 13.40 -2.09
N ASP A 497 5.67 13.21 -3.35
CA ASP A 497 4.76 13.15 -4.50
C ASP A 497 4.02 11.81 -4.58
N MET A 498 4.51 10.77 -3.90
CA MET A 498 3.85 9.48 -3.75
C MET A 498 2.91 9.41 -2.54
N LEU A 499 2.85 10.44 -1.69
CA LEU A 499 1.93 10.42 -0.55
C LEU A 499 0.47 10.51 -1.04
N PRO A 500 -0.45 9.80 -0.38
CA PRO A 500 -1.87 10.03 -0.62
C PRO A 500 -2.22 11.49 -0.30
N PRO A 501 -3.32 12.03 -0.84
CA PRO A 501 -3.85 13.31 -0.39
C PRO A 501 -4.05 13.36 1.14
N GLN A 502 -4.19 14.55 1.70
CA GLN A 502 -4.55 14.68 3.12
C GLN A 502 -5.98 14.16 3.36
N LEU A 503 -6.23 13.71 4.59
CA LEU A 503 -7.53 13.24 5.02
C LEU A 503 -7.92 13.98 6.30
N THR A 504 -9.13 14.55 6.31
CA THR A 504 -9.64 15.32 7.44
C THR A 504 -10.92 14.72 8.00
N TYR A 505 -11.79 14.18 7.14
CA TYR A 505 -13.09 13.64 7.54
C TYR A 505 -13.23 12.17 7.13
N LEU A 506 -13.68 11.34 8.07
CA LEU A 506 -14.02 9.95 7.84
C LEU A 506 -15.51 9.71 8.13
N ASN A 507 -16.23 9.16 7.16
CA ASN A 507 -17.64 8.78 7.27
C ASN A 507 -17.78 7.28 7.06
N VAL A 508 -18.11 6.53 8.11
CA VAL A 508 -18.31 5.07 8.03
C VAL A 508 -19.74 4.72 8.43
N ALA A 509 -20.45 4.03 7.54
CA ALA A 509 -21.81 3.58 7.79
C ALA A 509 -22.02 2.15 7.28
N GLU A 510 -22.49 1.27 8.17
CA GLU A 510 -22.98 -0.06 7.79
C GLU A 510 -24.45 0.05 7.39
N GLN A 511 -24.78 -0.40 6.18
CA GLN A 511 -26.12 -0.41 5.61
C GLN A 511 -26.58 -1.86 5.44
N ARG A 512 -27.55 -2.29 6.24
CA ARG A 512 -28.08 -3.65 6.19
C ARG A 512 -29.26 -3.74 5.24
N VAL A 513 -29.16 -4.63 4.26
CA VAL A 513 -30.19 -4.83 3.23
C VAL A 513 -30.63 -6.30 3.23
N ASP A 514 -31.94 -6.50 3.32
CA ASP A 514 -32.58 -7.81 3.20
C ASP A 514 -32.91 -8.12 1.75
N ILE A 515 -32.56 -9.32 1.32
CA ILE A 515 -32.93 -9.84 0.00
C ILE A 515 -34.10 -10.79 0.14
N ASN A 516 -35.17 -10.50 -0.60
CA ASN A 516 -36.35 -11.35 -0.68
C ASN A 516 -36.55 -11.85 -2.11
N VAL A 517 -36.95 -13.12 -2.25
CA VAL A 517 -37.23 -13.79 -3.52
C VAL A 517 -38.71 -14.16 -3.54
N GLU A 518 -39.41 -13.89 -4.65
CA GLU A 518 -40.84 -14.25 -4.83
C GLU A 518 -41.08 -15.55 -5.60
#